data_AF-A0A8H7ZVL9-F1
#
_entry.id   AF-A0A8H7ZVL9-F1
#
_cell.length_a   1.000
_cell.length_b   1.000
_cell.length_c   1.000
_cell.angle_alpha   90.00
_cell.angle_beta   90.00
_cell.angle_gamma   90.00
#
_symmetry.space_group_name_H-M   'P 1'
#
loop_
_entity.id
_entity.type
_entity.pdbx_description
1 polymer ?
#
loop_
_entity_poly.entity_id
_entity_poly.type
_entity_poly.pdbx_seq_one_letter_code
_entity_poly.pdbx_strand_id
1 'polypeptide(L)'
;MRDLKIELSVDMKCDSCTEDVARVLKAIPGLRSFDIDLEKKTVLVEGSAAPSEVYNKLKETGRTVIVRGQGSAYSENIGAAVCIFDEWAGTAAPLQPRQPKGLARFVQVDKNLCLIDVTVEGLAPGPHALCVHELGDFTHGPKSTGDCFDMPSSSPPVCKSAANGRRPGENEAVPRDPRHNHAGDVATILVDANGRANAFTETTRFGVYDVIGRSLVIAELRRIPKNANAWEKGAGVLGGIIARSAGLFENTKVVCACSGKTLWEEAKETATKQASL
;
A
#
# COMPACT_ATOMS: atom_id res chain seq x y z
N MET A 1 -10.07 1.15 -12.88
CA MET A 1 -9.07 0.16 -12.48
C MET A 1 -9.06 -0.98 -13.45
N ARG A 2 -7.85 -1.34 -13.89
CA ARG A 2 -7.61 -2.58 -14.62
C ARG A 2 -7.60 -3.74 -13.65
N ASP A 3 -7.84 -4.94 -14.17
CA ASP A 3 -7.85 -6.12 -13.32
C ASP A 3 -6.44 -6.52 -12.88
N LEU A 4 -6.37 -6.80 -11.59
CA LEU A 4 -5.24 -7.40 -10.91
C LEU A 4 -5.51 -8.87 -10.68
N LYS A 5 -4.42 -9.61 -10.57
CA LYS A 5 -4.41 -10.97 -10.07
C LYS A 5 -3.64 -10.98 -8.76
N ILE A 6 -4.24 -11.55 -7.72
CA ILE A 6 -3.70 -11.54 -6.36
C ILE A 6 -3.68 -12.97 -5.83
N GLU A 7 -2.53 -13.39 -5.34
CA GLU A 7 -2.34 -14.66 -4.67
C GLU A 7 -2.33 -14.45 -3.16
N LEU A 8 -3.20 -15.15 -2.45
CA LEU A 8 -3.28 -15.13 -0.99
C LEU A 8 -3.14 -16.54 -0.43
N SER A 9 -2.48 -16.67 0.72
CA SER A 9 -2.59 -17.86 1.56
C SER A 9 -3.64 -17.62 2.63
N VAL A 10 -4.60 -18.54 2.76
CA VAL A 10 -5.69 -18.48 3.75
C VAL A 10 -5.71 -19.77 4.56
N ASP A 11 -5.66 -19.69 5.90
CA ASP A 11 -5.63 -20.89 6.76
C ASP A 11 -7.01 -21.59 6.76
N MET A 12 -7.21 -22.45 5.77
CA MET A 12 -8.40 -23.29 5.59
C MET A 12 -8.07 -24.71 6.04
N LYS A 13 -8.99 -25.36 6.76
CA LYS A 13 -8.77 -26.69 7.35
C LYS A 13 -9.76 -27.76 6.87
N CYS A 14 -10.83 -27.36 6.19
CA CYS A 14 -11.92 -28.22 5.74
C CYS A 14 -12.75 -27.52 4.65
N ASP A 15 -13.67 -28.26 4.03
CA ASP A 15 -14.54 -27.73 2.96
C ASP A 15 -15.47 -26.61 3.43
N SER A 16 -15.98 -26.66 4.67
CA SER A 16 -16.76 -25.52 5.19
C SER A 16 -15.93 -24.23 5.24
N CYS A 17 -14.60 -24.32 5.37
CA CYS A 17 -13.74 -23.14 5.27
C CYS A 17 -13.67 -22.58 3.85
N THR A 18 -13.64 -23.43 2.83
CA THR A 18 -13.61 -22.98 1.44
C THR A 18 -14.95 -22.34 1.06
N GLU A 19 -16.06 -22.88 1.56
CA GLU A 19 -17.40 -22.30 1.38
C GLU A 19 -17.53 -20.91 2.01
N ASP A 20 -17.03 -20.72 3.24
CA ASP A 20 -17.01 -19.43 3.91
C ASP A 20 -16.21 -18.39 3.12
N VAL A 21 -15.01 -18.78 2.67
CA VAL A 21 -14.13 -17.94 1.84
C VAL A 21 -14.82 -17.58 0.53
N ALA A 22 -15.39 -18.56 -0.17
CA ALA A 22 -16.11 -18.35 -1.42
C ALA A 22 -17.31 -17.41 -1.25
N ARG A 23 -18.05 -17.53 -0.14
CA ARG A 23 -19.19 -16.67 0.17
C ARG A 23 -18.76 -15.21 0.34
N VAL A 24 -17.65 -14.97 1.04
CA VAL A 24 -17.09 -13.63 1.22
C VAL A 24 -16.60 -13.06 -0.12
N LEU A 25 -15.83 -13.83 -0.90
CA LEU A 25 -15.29 -13.37 -2.18
C LEU A 25 -16.37 -13.00 -3.19
N LYS A 26 -17.47 -13.77 -3.26
CA LYS A 26 -18.62 -13.48 -4.12
C LYS A 26 -19.29 -12.14 -3.81
N ALA A 27 -19.16 -11.64 -2.59
CA ALA A 27 -19.77 -10.39 -2.16
C ALA A 27 -18.90 -9.15 -2.45
N ILE A 28 -17.65 -9.33 -2.91
CA ILE A 28 -16.70 -8.23 -3.16
C ILE A 28 -17.00 -7.60 -4.53
N PRO A 29 -17.38 -6.31 -4.58
CA PRO A 29 -17.58 -5.61 -5.85
C PRO A 29 -16.29 -5.57 -6.68
N GLY A 30 -16.41 -5.76 -7.99
CA GLY A 30 -15.27 -5.69 -8.92
C GLY A 30 -14.41 -6.97 -8.98
N LEU A 31 -14.72 -8.00 -8.20
CA LEU A 31 -14.11 -9.33 -8.33
C LEU A 31 -14.76 -10.10 -9.49
N ARG A 32 -13.96 -10.51 -10.49
CA ARG A 32 -14.44 -11.26 -11.66
C ARG A 32 -14.44 -12.77 -11.39
N SER A 33 -13.34 -13.29 -10.86
CA SER A 33 -13.18 -14.72 -10.62
C SER A 33 -12.28 -14.96 -9.43
N PHE A 34 -12.39 -16.15 -8.86
CA PHE A 34 -11.50 -16.65 -7.84
C PHE A 34 -11.35 -18.16 -7.96
N ASP A 35 -10.21 -18.66 -7.50
CA ASP A 35 -9.87 -20.07 -7.38
C ASP A 35 -9.39 -20.35 -5.96
N ILE A 36 -9.89 -21.43 -5.35
CA ILE A 36 -9.62 -21.79 -3.96
C ILE A 36 -9.05 -23.21 -3.94
N ASP A 37 -7.81 -23.34 -3.48
CA ASP A 37 -7.13 -24.61 -3.32
C ASP A 37 -6.95 -24.89 -1.82
N LEU A 38 -7.72 -25.86 -1.31
CA LEU A 38 -7.70 -26.26 0.10
C LEU A 38 -6.39 -26.95 0.48
N GLU A 39 -5.83 -27.76 -0.42
CA GLU A 39 -4.61 -28.53 -0.17
C GLU A 39 -3.40 -27.59 -0.03
N LYS A 40 -3.28 -26.64 -0.96
CA LYS A 40 -2.22 -25.62 -0.93
C LYS A 40 -2.53 -24.47 0.03
N LYS A 41 -3.76 -24.39 0.54
CA LYS A 41 -4.26 -23.26 1.35
C LYS A 41 -4.10 -21.92 0.63
N THR A 42 -4.36 -21.91 -0.67
CA THR A 42 -4.21 -20.73 -1.54
C THR A 42 -5.55 -20.28 -2.08
N VAL A 43 -5.68 -18.95 -2.21
CA VAL A 43 -6.80 -18.28 -2.86
C VAL A 43 -6.21 -17.36 -3.92
N LEU A 44 -6.60 -17.60 -5.16
CA LEU A 44 -6.24 -16.74 -6.28
C LEU A 44 -7.48 -15.93 -6.64
N VAL A 45 -7.33 -14.61 -6.71
CA VAL A 45 -8.44 -13.74 -7.11
C VAL A 45 -8.06 -12.89 -8.31
N GLU A 46 -9.04 -12.58 -9.13
CA GLU A 46 -8.88 -11.75 -10.32
C GLU A 46 -10.00 -10.72 -10.40
N GLY A 47 -9.64 -9.45 -10.58
CA GLY A 47 -10.60 -8.37 -10.69
C GLY A 47 -10.01 -7.00 -10.38
N SER A 48 -10.88 -5.99 -10.28
CA SER A 48 -10.52 -4.59 -10.06
C SER A 48 -10.59 -4.15 -8.59
N ALA A 49 -10.96 -5.07 -7.68
CA ALA A 49 -10.99 -4.84 -6.25
C ALA A 49 -9.58 -4.55 -5.70
N ALA A 50 -9.49 -3.63 -4.73
CA ALA A 50 -8.23 -3.31 -4.09
C ALA A 50 -7.70 -4.54 -3.31
N PRO A 51 -6.39 -4.83 -3.33
CA PRO A 51 -5.86 -5.95 -2.57
C PRO A 51 -6.11 -5.85 -1.06
N SER A 52 -6.04 -4.64 -0.50
CA SER A 52 -6.42 -4.34 0.89
C SER A 52 -7.89 -4.66 1.19
N GLU A 53 -8.80 -4.40 0.25
CA GLU A 53 -10.23 -4.74 0.40
C GLU A 53 -10.44 -6.26 0.44
N VAL A 54 -9.84 -6.99 -0.51
CA VAL A 54 -9.89 -8.47 -0.55
C VAL A 54 -9.31 -9.06 0.74
N TYR A 55 -8.16 -8.57 1.18
CA TYR A 55 -7.51 -8.99 2.41
C TYR A 55 -8.39 -8.77 3.65
N ASN A 56 -8.95 -7.57 3.80
CA ASN A 56 -9.78 -7.20 4.95
C ASN A 56 -11.06 -8.06 4.98
N LYS A 57 -11.70 -8.26 3.83
CA LYS A 57 -12.89 -9.11 3.70
C LYS A 57 -12.60 -10.56 4.09
N LEU A 58 -11.48 -11.12 3.62
CA LEU A 58 -11.09 -12.49 4.01
C LEU A 58 -10.78 -12.59 5.50
N LYS A 59 -10.23 -11.54 6.13
CA LYS A 59 -10.00 -11.51 7.57
C LYS A 59 -11.29 -11.52 8.40
N GLU A 60 -12.41 -11.00 7.90
CA GLU A 60 -13.72 -11.08 8.58
C GLU A 60 -14.15 -12.53 8.83
N THR A 61 -13.58 -13.49 8.10
CA THR A 61 -13.83 -14.92 8.31
C THR A 61 -13.11 -15.51 9.54
N GLY A 62 -12.33 -14.71 10.27
CA GLY A 62 -11.54 -15.14 11.43
C GLY A 62 -10.29 -15.96 11.07
N ARG A 63 -9.97 -16.09 9.77
CA ARG A 63 -8.84 -16.87 9.28
C ARG A 63 -7.58 -16.03 9.19
N THR A 64 -6.43 -16.69 9.32
CA THR A 64 -5.15 -16.05 9.01
C THR A 64 -5.06 -15.90 7.49
N VAL A 65 -4.74 -14.70 7.02
CA VAL A 65 -4.64 -14.35 5.60
C VAL A 65 -3.28 -13.69 5.37
N ILE A 66 -2.59 -14.11 4.30
CA ILE A 66 -1.27 -13.59 3.91
C ILE A 66 -1.29 -13.32 2.42
N VAL A 67 -0.91 -12.10 1.99
CA VAL A 67 -0.72 -11.80 0.56
C VAL A 67 0.63 -12.38 0.12
N ARG A 68 0.62 -13.22 -0.91
CA ARG A 68 1.81 -13.92 -1.43
C ARG A 68 2.46 -13.22 -2.61
N GLY A 69 1.62 -12.71 -3.51
CA GLY A 69 2.06 -12.04 -4.72
C GLY A 69 0.91 -11.29 -5.39
N GLN A 70 1.26 -10.33 -6.23
CA GLN A 70 0.32 -9.52 -7.00
C GLN A 70 0.89 -9.28 -8.39
N GLY A 71 0.01 -9.23 -9.39
CA GLY A 71 0.43 -9.03 -10.77
C GLY A 71 -0.71 -8.56 -11.67
N SER A 72 -0.35 -8.25 -12.90
CA SER A 72 -1.32 -7.99 -13.97
C SER A 72 -2.13 -9.25 -14.26
N ALA A 73 -3.44 -9.12 -14.50
CA ALA A 73 -4.25 -10.24 -14.97
C ALA A 73 -3.94 -10.64 -16.44
N TYR A 74 -3.27 -9.77 -17.20
CA TYR A 74 -3.16 -9.87 -18.66
C TYR A 74 -1.74 -10.04 -19.20
N SER A 75 -0.73 -9.71 -18.41
CA SER A 75 0.67 -9.76 -18.84
C SER A 75 1.53 -10.49 -17.81
N GLU A 76 2.70 -10.94 -18.23
CA GLU A 76 3.75 -11.40 -17.32
C GLU A 76 4.04 -10.33 -16.26
N ASN A 77 4.57 -10.75 -15.10
CA ASN A 77 4.91 -9.83 -14.01
C ASN A 77 5.99 -8.83 -14.47
N ILE A 78 5.57 -7.59 -14.75
CA ILE A 78 6.49 -6.55 -15.25
C ILE A 78 7.23 -5.85 -14.10
N GLY A 79 6.67 -5.89 -12.89
CA GLY A 79 7.33 -5.39 -11.69
C GLY A 79 6.40 -5.31 -10.48
N ALA A 80 6.93 -5.67 -9.32
CA ALA A 80 6.28 -5.48 -8.03
C ALA A 80 7.26 -4.84 -7.05
N ALA A 81 6.74 -3.97 -6.19
CA ALA A 81 7.52 -3.36 -5.12
C ALA A 81 6.67 -3.20 -3.85
N VAL A 82 7.35 -3.02 -2.73
CA VAL A 82 6.73 -2.87 -1.42
C VAL A 82 7.47 -1.80 -0.62
N CYS A 83 6.74 -1.01 0.14
CA CYS A 83 7.29 -0.08 1.12
C CYS A 83 6.61 -0.31 2.45
N ILE A 84 7.39 -0.61 3.49
CA ILE A 84 6.90 -0.67 4.87
C ILE A 84 7.05 0.73 5.45
N PHE A 85 5.96 1.30 5.99
CA PHE A 85 6.02 2.60 6.63
C PHE A 85 6.48 2.43 8.07
N ASP A 86 7.65 2.97 8.40
CA ASP A 86 8.14 2.99 9.76
C ASP A 86 7.95 4.38 10.39
N GLU A 87 7.77 4.36 11.70
CA GLU A 87 7.94 5.55 12.54
C GLU A 87 9.42 5.73 12.86
N TRP A 88 9.95 6.92 12.56
CA TRP A 88 11.34 7.28 12.77
C TRP A 88 11.45 8.24 13.94
N ALA A 89 12.12 7.84 15.02
CA ALA A 89 12.34 8.71 16.17
C ALA A 89 13.75 8.56 16.73
N GLY A 90 14.21 9.63 17.38
CA GLY A 90 15.53 9.71 17.98
C GLY A 90 16.14 11.08 17.75
N THR A 91 17.25 11.36 18.45
CA THR A 91 17.98 12.64 18.36
C THR A 91 19.37 12.49 17.76
N ALA A 92 19.88 11.26 17.61
CA ALA A 92 21.19 10.94 17.06
C ALA A 92 21.04 10.08 15.80
N ALA A 93 21.73 10.46 14.72
CA ALA A 93 21.76 9.72 13.46
C ALA A 93 22.78 8.57 13.51
N PRO A 94 22.55 7.43 12.81
CA PRO A 94 21.35 7.14 12.02
C PRO A 94 20.14 6.84 12.91
N LEU A 95 18.99 7.43 12.59
CA LEU A 95 17.73 7.08 13.24
C LEU A 95 17.40 5.60 12.98
N GLN A 96 16.84 4.95 14.00
CA GLN A 96 16.40 3.56 13.90
C GLN A 96 14.88 3.54 13.66
N PRO A 97 14.38 2.67 12.77
CA PRO A 97 12.95 2.46 12.63
C PRO A 97 12.41 1.87 13.94
N ARG A 98 11.33 2.43 14.49
CA ARG A 98 10.75 1.93 15.74
C ARG A 98 9.80 0.77 15.49
N GLN A 99 8.73 1.04 14.76
CA GLN A 99 7.63 0.12 14.54
C GLN A 99 7.03 0.34 13.16
N PRO A 100 6.71 -0.74 12.43
CA PRO A 100 5.90 -0.66 11.23
C PRO A 100 4.51 -0.11 11.59
N LYS A 101 4.10 0.92 10.86
CA LYS A 101 2.80 1.59 10.95
C LYS A 101 1.93 1.34 9.72
N GLY A 102 2.47 0.73 8.67
CA GLY A 102 1.71 0.48 7.45
C GLY A 102 2.52 -0.15 6.33
N LEU A 103 1.87 -0.33 5.19
CA LEU A 103 2.42 -0.93 4.00
C LEU A 103 1.86 -0.25 2.75
N ALA A 104 2.72 0.00 1.77
CA ALA A 104 2.34 0.27 0.39
C ALA A 104 2.82 -0.87 -0.51
N ARG A 105 1.96 -1.33 -1.42
CA ARG A 105 2.27 -2.32 -2.46
C ARG A 105 2.14 -1.67 -3.82
N PHE A 106 3.12 -1.89 -4.67
CA PHE A 106 3.18 -1.39 -6.03
C PHE A 106 3.09 -2.57 -7.00
N VAL A 107 2.24 -2.45 -8.01
CA VAL A 107 2.07 -3.45 -9.06
C VAL A 107 2.12 -2.76 -10.42
N GLN A 108 3.13 -3.08 -11.22
CA GLN A 108 3.22 -2.63 -12.60
C GLN A 108 2.28 -3.46 -13.46
N VAL A 109 1.22 -2.83 -13.99
CA VAL A 109 0.18 -3.53 -14.76
C VAL A 109 0.50 -3.55 -16.25
N ASP A 110 1.11 -2.48 -16.77
CA ASP A 110 1.69 -2.42 -18.10
C ASP A 110 2.92 -1.50 -18.10
N LYS A 111 3.51 -1.16 -19.25
CA LYS A 111 4.72 -0.30 -19.31
C LYS A 111 4.54 1.11 -18.73
N ASN A 112 3.30 1.62 -18.63
CA ASN A 112 3.00 3.00 -18.28
C ASN A 112 2.12 3.14 -17.04
N LEU A 113 1.51 2.05 -16.54
CA LEU A 113 0.54 2.08 -15.46
C LEU A 113 1.03 1.28 -14.25
N CYS A 114 1.20 1.98 -13.14
CA CYS A 114 1.50 1.41 -11.84
C CYS A 114 0.29 1.60 -10.89
N LEU A 115 -0.10 0.53 -10.21
CA LEU A 115 -1.11 0.55 -9.17
C LEU A 115 -0.45 0.54 -7.80
N ILE A 116 -0.98 1.34 -6.87
CA ILE A 116 -0.43 1.52 -5.53
C ILE A 116 -1.54 1.32 -4.51
N ASP A 117 -1.41 0.28 -3.68
CA ASP A 117 -2.32 -0.07 -2.59
C ASP A 117 -1.65 0.23 -1.25
N VAL A 118 -2.27 1.08 -0.44
CA VAL A 118 -1.71 1.63 0.79
C VAL A 118 -2.65 1.36 1.96
N THR A 119 -2.11 0.79 3.03
CA THR A 119 -2.76 0.67 4.34
C THR A 119 -1.84 1.21 5.40
N VAL A 120 -2.32 2.12 6.23
CA VAL A 120 -1.54 2.73 7.32
C VAL A 120 -2.40 2.97 8.55
N GLU A 121 -1.79 2.88 9.73
CA GLU A 121 -2.41 3.13 11.02
C GLU A 121 -1.51 3.99 11.94
N GLY A 122 -2.09 4.58 12.98
CA GLY A 122 -1.38 5.40 13.95
C GLY A 122 -1.01 6.80 13.45
N LEU A 123 -1.71 7.31 12.43
CA LEU A 123 -1.58 8.70 11.97
C LEU A 123 -2.59 9.61 12.66
N ALA A 124 -2.33 10.92 12.66
CA ALA A 124 -3.32 11.89 13.10
C ALA A 124 -4.53 11.90 12.15
N PRO A 125 -5.77 12.09 12.63
CA PRO A 125 -6.93 12.23 11.75
C PRO A 125 -6.78 13.40 10.78
N GLY A 126 -7.21 13.22 9.53
CA GLY A 126 -7.20 14.27 8.51
C GLY A 126 -6.36 13.93 7.25
N PRO A 127 -6.19 14.91 6.35
CA PRO A 127 -5.54 14.69 5.08
C PRO A 127 -4.02 14.57 5.21
N HIS A 128 -3.44 13.59 4.53
CA HIS A 128 -2.01 13.36 4.45
C HIS A 128 -1.58 13.20 2.99
N ALA A 129 -0.46 13.81 2.62
CA ALA A 129 0.15 13.64 1.31
C ALA A 129 1.04 12.40 1.30
N LEU A 130 0.89 11.61 0.24
CA LEU A 130 1.74 10.47 -0.09
C LEU A 130 2.62 10.86 -1.28
N CYS A 131 3.93 10.95 -1.09
CA CYS A 131 4.87 11.26 -2.17
C CYS A 131 6.11 10.37 -2.13
N VAL A 132 6.58 9.97 -3.31
CA VAL A 132 7.88 9.33 -3.52
C VAL A 132 8.94 10.43 -3.47
N HIS A 133 9.97 10.26 -2.65
CA HIS A 133 11.11 11.17 -2.61
C HIS A 133 12.29 10.60 -3.39
N GLU A 134 13.27 11.43 -3.73
CA GLU A 134 14.34 11.03 -4.62
C GLU A 134 15.31 10.01 -4.00
N LEU A 135 15.57 10.07 -2.68
CA LEU A 135 16.53 9.20 -1.97
C LEU A 135 15.83 8.20 -1.07
N GLY A 136 16.39 6.99 -0.98
CA GLY A 136 16.08 5.98 0.04
C GLY A 136 16.89 6.16 1.32
N ASP A 137 17.20 7.40 1.72
CA ASP A 137 18.03 7.69 2.90
C ASP A 137 17.17 8.10 4.10
N PHE A 138 17.16 7.26 5.14
CA PHE A 138 16.50 7.51 6.41
C PHE A 138 17.46 7.71 7.59
N THR A 139 18.74 8.02 7.34
CA THR A 139 19.71 8.36 8.39
C THR A 139 19.20 9.47 9.32
N HIS A 140 18.40 10.41 8.80
CA HIS A 140 17.71 11.45 9.55
C HIS A 140 16.18 11.34 9.42
N GLY A 141 15.66 10.13 9.24
CA GLY A 141 14.25 9.87 8.99
C GLY A 141 13.78 10.48 7.68
N PRO A 142 12.49 10.85 7.55
CA PRO A 142 11.96 11.49 6.34
C PRO A 142 12.57 12.84 5.95
N LYS A 143 13.56 13.36 6.70
CA LYS A 143 14.27 14.61 6.37
C LYS A 143 15.46 14.40 5.44
N SER A 144 16.06 13.20 5.45
CA SER A 144 17.20 12.86 4.59
C SER A 144 16.80 12.26 3.26
N THR A 145 15.50 12.14 2.97
CA THR A 145 14.98 11.49 1.75
C THR A 145 15.09 12.37 0.50
N GLY A 146 15.55 13.61 0.63
CA GLY A 146 15.67 14.57 -0.47
C GLY A 146 14.33 15.19 -0.86
N ASP A 147 14.26 15.73 -2.07
CA ASP A 147 13.04 16.36 -2.60
C ASP A 147 12.02 15.32 -3.10
N CYS A 148 10.79 15.77 -3.42
CA CYS A 148 9.82 14.89 -4.08
C CYS A 148 10.39 14.46 -5.44
N PHE A 149 10.36 13.17 -5.71
CA PHE A 149 10.93 12.57 -6.91
C PHE A 149 10.32 13.20 -8.15
N ASP A 150 11.15 13.59 -9.11
CA ASP A 150 10.70 14.04 -10.41
C ASP A 150 11.47 13.37 -11.54
N MET A 151 10.80 13.25 -12.69
CA MET A 151 11.40 12.68 -13.89
C MET A 151 12.04 13.81 -14.71
N PRO A 152 13.23 13.61 -15.30
CA PRO A 152 13.83 14.58 -16.21
C PRO A 152 12.93 14.77 -17.43
N SER A 153 12.11 15.82 -17.38
CA SER A 153 11.21 16.38 -18.40
C SER A 153 10.63 15.42 -19.46
N SER A 154 9.37 15.02 -19.30
CA SER A 154 8.42 15.00 -20.42
C SER A 154 6.96 14.97 -19.91
N SER A 155 6.31 16.14 -19.93
CA SER A 155 4.85 16.38 -19.76
C SER A 155 4.20 15.91 -18.44
N PRO A 156 3.31 16.69 -17.80
CA PRO A 156 2.70 16.30 -16.53
C PRO A 156 1.76 15.09 -16.73
N PRO A 157 2.10 13.91 -16.22
CA PRO A 157 1.22 12.74 -16.31
C PRO A 157 0.12 12.90 -15.25
N VAL A 158 -1.13 12.52 -15.51
CA VAL A 158 -2.24 12.82 -14.58
C VAL A 158 -2.31 11.77 -13.47
N CYS A 159 -2.05 12.17 -12.21
CA CYS A 159 -2.45 11.37 -11.06
C CYS A 159 -3.96 11.49 -10.85
N LYS A 160 -4.70 10.41 -11.07
CA LYS A 160 -6.10 10.31 -10.63
C LYS A 160 -6.09 10.02 -9.14
N SER A 161 -5.99 11.07 -8.32
CA SER A 161 -6.13 10.95 -6.87
C SER A 161 -7.49 10.30 -6.55
N ALA A 162 -7.44 9.10 -5.98
CA ALA A 162 -8.59 8.47 -5.35
C ALA A 162 -8.48 8.69 -3.85
N ALA A 163 -9.25 9.64 -3.31
CA ALA A 163 -9.49 9.68 -1.88
C ALA A 163 -10.27 8.42 -1.49
N ASN A 164 -9.63 7.48 -0.79
CA ASN A 164 -10.19 6.28 -0.14
C ASN A 164 -11.55 5.78 -0.69
N GLY A 165 -11.63 5.40 -1.97
CA GLY A 165 -12.85 4.81 -2.55
C GLY A 165 -14.09 5.73 -2.65
N ARG A 166 -13.97 7.05 -2.46
CA ARG A 166 -15.05 7.97 -2.82
C ARG A 166 -15.05 8.18 -4.33
N ARG A 167 -16.20 7.90 -4.97
CA ARG A 167 -16.40 8.15 -6.40
C ARG A 167 -16.18 9.64 -6.70
N PRO A 168 -15.68 10.00 -7.89
CA PRO A 168 -15.71 11.38 -8.35
C PRO A 168 -17.18 11.85 -8.34
N GLY A 169 -17.56 12.72 -7.41
CA GLY A 169 -18.96 13.13 -7.22
C GLY A 169 -19.30 13.75 -5.87
N GLU A 170 -18.44 13.67 -4.86
CA GLU A 170 -18.59 14.46 -3.64
C GLU A 170 -17.83 15.80 -3.78
N ASN A 171 -18.57 16.90 -3.67
CA ASN A 171 -18.16 18.28 -3.99
C ASN A 171 -17.12 18.91 -3.02
N GLU A 172 -16.20 18.13 -2.46
CA GLU A 172 -15.01 18.67 -1.80
C GLU A 172 -13.78 18.28 -2.61
N ALA A 173 -13.13 19.28 -3.20
CA ALA A 173 -11.84 19.09 -3.84
C ALA A 173 -10.89 18.43 -2.83
N VAL A 174 -10.38 17.24 -3.16
CA VAL A 174 -9.38 16.54 -2.35
C VAL A 174 -8.27 17.53 -2.01
N PRO A 175 -7.94 17.75 -0.72
CA PRO A 175 -6.84 18.63 -0.32
C PRO A 175 -5.56 18.30 -1.09
N ARG A 176 -5.00 19.30 -1.76
CA ARG A 176 -3.73 19.21 -2.49
C ARG A 176 -2.93 20.45 -2.17
N ASP A 177 -1.63 20.30 -2.00
CA ASP A 177 -0.75 21.46 -1.91
C ASP A 177 -0.53 22.04 -3.33
N PRO A 178 -0.59 23.37 -3.53
CA PRO A 178 -0.46 24.00 -4.85
C PRO A 178 0.85 23.72 -5.59
N ARG A 179 1.89 23.24 -4.90
CA ARG A 179 3.22 22.89 -5.45
C ARG A 179 3.29 21.49 -6.07
N HIS A 180 2.14 20.81 -6.26
CA HIS A 180 2.03 19.39 -6.64
C HIS A 180 2.07 19.11 -8.14
N ASN A 181 3.25 18.95 -8.73
CA ASN A 181 3.35 18.41 -10.08
C ASN A 181 4.57 17.52 -10.34
N HIS A 182 5.24 17.05 -9.28
CA HIS A 182 6.38 16.15 -9.45
C HIS A 182 5.88 14.75 -9.84
N ALA A 183 6.72 13.97 -10.50
CA ALA A 183 6.41 12.57 -10.80
C ALA A 183 6.01 11.78 -9.53
N GLY A 184 6.66 12.07 -8.41
CA GLY A 184 6.51 11.41 -7.13
C GLY A 184 5.26 11.80 -6.34
N ASP A 185 4.48 12.80 -6.75
CA ASP A 185 3.22 13.15 -6.08
C ASP A 185 2.17 12.07 -6.37
N VAL A 186 1.93 11.16 -5.40
CA VAL A 186 1.09 9.97 -5.62
C VAL A 186 -0.38 10.26 -5.36
N ALA A 187 -0.73 10.59 -4.12
CA ALA A 187 -2.12 10.79 -3.69
C ALA A 187 -2.21 11.57 -2.38
N THR A 188 -3.40 12.06 -2.08
CA THR A 188 -3.78 12.47 -0.72
C THR A 188 -4.59 11.34 -0.10
N ILE A 189 -4.15 10.85 1.05
CA ILE A 189 -4.87 9.84 1.84
C ILE A 189 -5.63 10.56 2.96
N LEU A 190 -6.84 10.07 3.25
CA LEU A 190 -7.66 10.60 4.34
C LEU A 190 -7.58 9.65 5.53
N VAL A 191 -7.03 10.13 6.64
CA VAL A 191 -6.93 9.37 7.88
C VAL A 191 -8.20 9.57 8.70
N ASP A 192 -8.81 8.47 9.11
CA ASP A 192 -10.04 8.46 9.91
C ASP A 192 -9.80 8.87 11.37
N ALA A 193 -10.89 8.93 12.15
CA ALA A 193 -10.82 9.28 13.57
C ALA A 193 -10.03 8.27 14.43
N ASN A 194 -9.83 7.04 13.94
CA ASN A 194 -9.06 6.00 14.61
C ASN A 194 -7.58 5.99 14.17
N GLY A 195 -7.17 6.97 13.36
CA GLY A 195 -5.81 7.08 12.85
C GLY A 195 -5.49 6.07 11.74
N ARG A 196 -6.50 5.53 11.04
CA ARG A 196 -6.35 4.54 9.97
C ARG A 196 -6.68 5.13 8.60
N ALA A 197 -5.95 4.70 7.57
CA ALA A 197 -6.24 5.04 6.18
C ALA A 197 -5.97 3.85 5.24
N ASN A 198 -6.84 3.68 4.25
CA ASN A 198 -6.66 2.76 3.13
C ASN A 198 -6.84 3.55 1.82
N ALA A 199 -5.87 3.47 0.92
CA ALA A 199 -5.93 4.13 -0.38
C ALA A 199 -5.48 3.19 -1.48
N PHE A 200 -6.21 3.18 -2.59
CA PHE A 200 -5.85 2.44 -3.79
C PHE A 200 -5.88 3.38 -4.99
N THR A 201 -4.73 3.61 -5.59
CA THR A 201 -4.54 4.65 -6.61
C THR A 201 -3.74 4.14 -7.80
N GLU A 202 -3.87 4.84 -8.92
CA GLU A 202 -3.17 4.56 -10.16
C GLU A 202 -2.24 5.74 -10.47
N THR A 203 -1.04 5.45 -10.97
CA THR A 203 -0.12 6.46 -11.50
C THR A 203 0.41 6.03 -12.86
N THR A 204 0.50 7.02 -13.76
CA THR A 204 1.25 6.89 -15.00
C THR A 204 2.47 7.80 -15.02
N ARG A 205 2.85 8.36 -13.85
CA ARG A 205 3.97 9.29 -13.75
C ARG A 205 5.33 8.61 -13.67
N PHE A 206 5.35 7.38 -13.21
CA PHE A 206 6.54 6.55 -13.06
C PHE A 206 6.17 5.08 -13.14
N GLY A 207 7.13 4.25 -13.51
CA GLY A 207 7.07 2.80 -13.33
C GLY A 207 7.68 2.36 -12.00
N VAL A 208 7.39 1.12 -11.60
CA VAL A 208 8.00 0.48 -10.41
C VAL A 208 9.53 0.57 -10.48
N TYR A 209 10.12 0.31 -11.64
CA TYR A 209 11.57 0.35 -11.86
C TYR A 209 12.21 1.73 -11.64
N ASP A 210 11.46 2.82 -11.79
CA ASP A 210 11.96 4.18 -11.58
C ASP A 210 12.10 4.54 -10.09
N VAL A 211 11.34 3.83 -9.23
CA VAL A 211 11.19 4.17 -7.81
C VAL A 211 11.79 3.16 -6.85
N ILE A 212 12.26 2.00 -7.33
CA ILE A 212 12.98 1.03 -6.47
C ILE A 212 14.24 1.68 -5.89
N GLY A 213 14.43 1.52 -4.58
CA GLY A 213 15.56 2.09 -3.83
C GLY A 213 15.35 3.56 -3.41
N ARG A 214 14.26 4.18 -3.85
CA ARG A 214 13.81 5.48 -3.35
C ARG A 214 12.96 5.31 -2.09
N SER A 215 12.42 6.40 -1.57
CA SER A 215 11.53 6.35 -0.41
C SER A 215 10.11 6.78 -0.74
N LEU A 216 9.15 6.24 0.00
CA LEU A 216 7.77 6.69 0.00
C LEU A 216 7.49 7.30 1.38
N VAL A 217 7.01 8.55 1.38
CA VAL A 217 6.85 9.36 2.59
C VAL A 217 5.41 9.83 2.71
N ILE A 218 4.87 9.72 3.92
CA ILE A 218 3.58 10.27 4.32
C ILE A 218 3.83 11.54 5.13
N ALA A 219 3.22 12.64 4.72
CA ALA A 219 3.31 13.94 5.40
C ALA A 219 1.92 14.50 5.68
N GLU A 220 1.72 15.12 6.84
CA GLU A 220 0.46 15.78 7.18
C GLU A 220 0.20 16.97 6.25
N LEU A 221 -1.03 17.13 5.75
CA LEU A 221 -1.45 18.34 5.03
C LEU A 221 -2.14 19.28 5.99
N ARG A 222 -1.59 20.49 6.14
CA ARG A 222 -2.13 21.53 7.02
C ARG A 222 -2.75 22.65 6.22
N ARG A 223 -3.86 23.20 6.70
CA ARG A 223 -4.45 24.41 6.09
C ARG A 223 -3.54 25.60 6.35
N ILE A 224 -3.34 26.41 5.31
CA ILE A 224 -2.60 27.66 5.42
C ILE A 224 -3.51 28.70 6.09
N PRO A 225 -3.15 29.27 7.25
CA PRO A 225 -4.02 30.21 7.97
C PRO A 225 -4.39 31.46 7.16
N LYS A 226 -3.49 31.91 6.28
CA LYS A 226 -3.66 33.13 5.46
C LYS A 226 -4.40 32.90 4.14
N ASN A 227 -4.68 31.66 3.77
CA ASN A 227 -5.46 31.31 2.58
C ASN A 227 -6.21 30.01 2.87
N ALA A 228 -7.46 30.14 3.30
CA ALA A 228 -8.30 29.01 3.74
C ALA A 228 -8.50 27.92 2.67
N ASN A 229 -8.23 28.23 1.40
CA ASN A 229 -8.34 27.32 0.27
C ASN A 229 -6.99 26.65 -0.10
N ALA A 230 -5.89 26.98 0.57
CA ALA A 230 -4.58 26.43 0.29
C ALA A 230 -4.13 25.48 1.41
N TRP A 231 -3.49 24.39 0.99
CA TRP A 231 -2.89 23.39 1.86
C TRP A 231 -1.37 23.43 1.72
N GLU A 232 -0.67 23.10 2.80
CA GLU A 232 0.78 22.98 2.83
C GLU A 232 1.17 21.60 3.34
N LYS A 233 2.07 20.94 2.61
CA LYS A 233 2.72 19.71 3.04
C LYS A 233 3.67 19.99 4.20
N GLY A 234 3.38 19.38 5.35
CA GLY A 234 4.26 19.40 6.52
C GLY A 234 5.48 18.51 6.35
N ALA A 235 6.24 18.34 7.44
CA ALA A 235 7.33 17.36 7.49
C ALA A 235 6.80 15.93 7.33
N GLY A 236 7.61 15.05 6.75
CA GLY A 236 7.31 13.63 6.68
C GLY A 236 7.17 13.03 8.09
N VAL A 237 6.06 12.33 8.33
CA VAL A 237 5.71 11.70 9.60
C VAL A 237 6.10 10.22 9.59
N LEU A 238 5.81 9.54 8.48
CA LEU A 238 6.19 8.15 8.26
C LEU A 238 6.90 8.01 6.92
N GLY A 239 7.74 6.99 6.79
CA GLY A 239 8.31 6.66 5.50
C GLY A 239 9.04 5.31 5.53
N GLY A 240 9.33 4.81 4.34
CA GLY A 240 10.19 3.65 4.16
C GLY A 240 10.81 3.60 2.78
N ILE A 241 11.73 2.67 2.60
CA ILE A 241 12.39 2.43 1.31
C ILE A 241 11.47 1.55 0.45
N ILE A 242 11.31 1.92 -0.81
CA ILE A 242 10.61 1.13 -1.81
C ILE A 242 11.54 -0.01 -2.25
N ALA A 243 11.24 -1.21 -1.77
CA ALA A 243 12.01 -2.41 -2.04
C ALA A 243 11.35 -3.26 -3.14
N ARG A 244 12.16 -4.08 -3.83
CA ARG A 244 11.65 -5.12 -4.73
C ARG A 244 10.72 -6.05 -3.96
N SER A 245 9.63 -6.45 -4.58
CA SER A 245 8.73 -7.47 -4.06
C SER A 245 8.54 -8.58 -5.09
N ALA A 246 8.11 -9.75 -4.62
CA ALA A 246 7.76 -10.85 -5.50
C ALA A 246 6.49 -10.52 -6.27
N GLY A 247 6.52 -10.74 -7.58
CA GLY A 247 5.33 -10.79 -8.41
C GLY A 247 4.45 -11.99 -8.07
N LEU A 248 3.35 -12.13 -8.80
CA LEU A 248 2.47 -13.28 -8.67
C LEU A 248 3.24 -14.61 -8.88
N PHE A 249 3.11 -15.56 -7.96
CA PHE A 249 3.78 -16.87 -7.98
C PHE A 249 5.32 -16.86 -7.81
N GLU A 250 5.95 -15.72 -7.58
CA GLU A 250 7.41 -15.63 -7.41
C GLU A 250 7.87 -15.91 -5.97
N ASN A 251 6.93 -15.93 -5.02
CA ASN A 251 7.22 -16.18 -3.61
C ASN A 251 6.79 -17.58 -3.19
N THR A 252 7.75 -18.50 -3.05
CA THR A 252 7.54 -19.86 -2.51
C THR A 252 8.01 -19.99 -1.05
N LYS A 253 8.42 -18.89 -0.41
CA LYS A 253 8.95 -18.91 0.96
C LYS A 253 7.89 -19.36 1.96
N VAL A 254 8.19 -20.39 2.76
CA VAL A 254 7.33 -20.89 3.85
C VAL A 254 7.85 -20.45 5.23
N VAL A 255 9.17 -20.36 5.37
CA VAL A 255 9.87 -20.02 6.61
C VAL A 255 10.66 -18.74 6.43
N CYS A 256 10.57 -17.82 7.40
CA CYS A 256 11.34 -16.60 7.42
C CYS A 256 12.75 -16.85 8.00
N ALA A 257 13.80 -16.59 7.21
CA ALA A 257 15.19 -16.77 7.66
C ALA A 257 15.59 -15.93 8.88
N CYS A 258 14.96 -14.77 9.10
CA CYS A 258 15.29 -13.89 10.23
C CYS A 258 14.78 -14.42 11.57
N SER A 259 13.63 -15.09 11.57
CA SER A 259 12.97 -15.57 12.80
C SER A 259 13.05 -17.10 12.96
N GLY A 260 13.31 -17.82 11.86
CA GLY A 260 13.17 -19.28 11.78
C GLY A 260 11.71 -19.76 11.80
N LYS A 261 10.73 -18.85 11.86
CA LYS A 261 9.31 -19.17 11.98
C LYS A 261 8.65 -19.28 10.61
N THR A 262 7.59 -20.08 10.54
CA THR A 262 6.70 -20.09 9.39
C THR A 262 5.96 -18.76 9.27
N LEU A 263 5.58 -18.40 8.05
CA LEU A 263 4.79 -17.18 7.82
C LEU A 263 3.44 -17.20 8.57
N TRP A 264 2.91 -18.38 8.85
CA TRP A 264 1.70 -18.57 9.65
C TRP A 264 1.91 -18.22 11.12
N GLU A 265 3.05 -18.63 11.69
CA GLU A 265 3.43 -18.29 13.06
C GLU A 265 3.66 -16.78 13.20
N GLU A 266 4.39 -16.18 12.26
CA GLU A 266 4.61 -14.72 12.24
C GLU A 266 3.30 -13.95 12.11
N ALA A 267 2.39 -14.39 11.24
CA ALA A 267 1.09 -13.76 11.07
C ALA A 267 0.22 -13.87 12.35
N LYS A 268 0.24 -15.02 13.04
CA LYS A 268 -0.48 -15.21 14.30
C LYS A 268 0.11 -14.35 15.41
N GLU A 269 1.43 -14.31 15.55
CA GLU A 269 2.10 -13.48 16.56
C GLU A 269 1.83 -11.99 16.35
N THR A 270 1.83 -11.54 15.10
CA THR A 270 1.51 -10.16 14.75
C THR A 270 0.07 -9.83 15.11
N ALA A 271 -0.88 -10.73 14.80
CA ALA A 271 -2.28 -10.56 15.17
C ALA A 271 -2.49 -10.51 16.70
N THR A 272 -1.78 -11.34 17.47
CA THR A 272 -1.84 -11.34 18.94
C THR A 272 -1.27 -10.04 19.52
N LYS A 273 -0.13 -9.54 18.99
CA LYS A 273 0.46 -8.27 19.41
C LYS A 273 -0.43 -7.06 19.11
N GLN A 274 -1.15 -7.07 17.99
CA GLN A 274 -2.12 -6.02 17.65
C GLN A 274 -3.38 -6.06 18.53
N ALA A 275 -3.78 -7.22 19.06
CA ALA A 275 -4.97 -7.37 19.90
C ALA A 275 -4.72 -7.12 21.40
N SER A 276 -3.45 -7.00 21.81
CA SER A 276 -3.02 -6.78 23.21
C SER A 276 -2.60 -5.33 23.50
N LEU A 277 -2.81 -4.45 22.53
CA LEU A 277 -2.68 -2.99 22.63
C LEU A 277 -4.07 -2.35 22.54
#